data_AF-A0A076HQB6-F1
#
_entry.id   AF-A0A076HQB6-F1
#
_cell.length_a   1.000
_cell.length_b   1.000
_cell.length_c   1.000
_cell.angle_alpha   90.00
_cell.angle_beta   90.00
_cell.angle_gamma   90.00
#
_symmetry.space_group_name_H-M   'P 1'
#
loop_
_entity.id
_entity.type
_entity.pdbx_description
1 polymer ?
#
loop_
_entity_poly.entity_id
_entity_poly.type
_entity_poly.pdbx_seq_one_letter_code
_entity_poly.pdbx_strand_id
1 'polypeptide(L)'
;MPASYASADVLPRPHLPHPAALPVPRRKRAWVKERAFLVQNIVRGNVLHNTGGALHVMRLLTLHKMPAGLLGPEHPWVTGQMPAGQGAVWPRNVVFRTEPATQWAQPDYTPEPDDIIAGKVGKFLATMVSKSVPTPEIPHGTRRRMPHAINYLHGAVHYNGLTLLFNHFAEALQYLADPRFRRELRRLIRTEHREVTLVFRERNYNPVEYAYFSAFVMSHLPWFANVNGAQRRVMWGNPSPYPAVNIINGNWVADTERLRHGDTRGIVREPVAPGLYFQGDYGVPTRGANRLEKTHAFLINNWVRRRGFRGGLYFVDRRKIEAERYQQYQATGGQNFAGNELIKNPLRRRSK
;
A
#
# COMPACT_ATOMS: atom_id res chain seq x y z
N MET A 1 33.22 9.26 15.41
CA MET A 1 32.52 8.46 16.42
C MET A 1 31.16 8.08 15.87
N PRO A 2 30.80 6.79 15.77
CA PRO A 2 29.46 6.43 15.30
C PRO A 2 28.46 6.75 16.41
N ALA A 3 27.47 7.57 16.10
CA ALA A 3 26.35 7.81 17.01
C ALA A 3 25.62 6.49 17.24
N SER A 4 25.65 6.03 18.49
CA SER A 4 24.78 4.97 18.98
C SER A 4 23.33 5.40 18.78
N TYR A 5 22.65 4.76 17.84
CA TYR A 5 21.21 4.95 17.65
C TYR A 5 20.51 4.32 18.86
N ALA A 6 20.02 5.20 19.74
CA ALA A 6 19.18 4.82 20.85
C ALA A 6 17.97 3.98 20.36
N SER A 7 17.68 2.96 21.14
CA SER A 7 16.95 1.74 20.81
C SER A 7 15.60 1.92 20.09
N ALA A 8 15.39 1.05 19.11
CA ALA A 8 14.10 0.75 18.49
C ALA A 8 13.15 -0.07 19.39
N ASP A 9 13.31 0.01 20.73
CA ASP A 9 12.63 -0.86 21.70
C ASP A 9 11.39 -0.25 22.37
N VAL A 10 11.00 0.98 22.03
CA VAL A 10 9.83 1.65 22.64
C VAL A 10 8.54 1.50 21.80
N LEU A 11 8.44 0.44 21.01
CA LEU A 11 7.17 0.08 20.36
C LEU A 11 6.48 -0.99 21.21
N PRO A 12 5.16 -0.85 21.47
CA PRO A 12 4.41 -1.87 22.21
C PRO A 12 4.56 -3.22 21.51
N ARG A 13 5.04 -4.23 22.25
CA ARG A 13 5.10 -5.61 21.78
C ARG A 13 3.74 -6.25 22.07
N PRO A 14 2.94 -6.63 21.06
CA PRO A 14 1.68 -7.31 21.32
C PRO A 14 1.96 -8.70 21.93
N HIS A 15 1.27 -9.03 23.01
CA HIS A 15 1.30 -10.38 23.57
C HIS A 15 0.69 -11.37 22.57
N LEU A 16 1.30 -12.56 22.47
CA LEU A 16 0.82 -13.65 21.61
C LEU A 16 -0.67 -13.93 21.88
N PRO A 17 -1.48 -14.20 20.84
CA PRO A 17 -2.89 -14.49 21.02
C PRO A 17 -3.06 -15.75 21.88
N HIS A 18 -3.89 -15.64 22.92
CA HIS A 18 -4.37 -16.80 23.68
C HIS A 18 -5.05 -17.83 22.76
N PRO A 19 -4.99 -19.14 23.11
CA PRO A 19 -5.58 -20.20 22.31
C PRO A 19 -7.07 -19.95 22.04
N ALA A 20 -7.47 -20.26 20.81
CA ALA A 20 -8.72 -19.85 20.21
C ALA A 20 -9.96 -20.31 21.01
N ALA A 21 -10.74 -19.35 21.50
CA ALA A 21 -12.11 -19.62 21.92
C ALA A 21 -12.94 -20.05 20.70
N LEU A 22 -13.76 -21.09 20.86
CA LEU A 22 -14.62 -21.61 19.80
C LEU A 22 -15.58 -20.52 19.28
N PRO A 23 -15.82 -20.46 17.95
CA PRO A 23 -16.66 -19.42 17.37
C PRO A 23 -18.11 -19.58 17.82
N VAL A 24 -18.61 -18.61 18.59
CA VAL A 24 -20.02 -18.53 18.99
C VAL A 24 -20.92 -18.44 17.74
N PRO A 25 -22.02 -19.21 17.66
CA PRO A 25 -22.92 -19.18 16.51
C PRO A 25 -23.45 -17.76 16.26
N ARG A 26 -23.11 -17.18 15.11
CA ARG A 26 -23.60 -15.83 14.72
C ARG A 26 -25.08 -15.89 14.38
N ARG A 27 -25.90 -15.11 15.11
CA ARG A 27 -27.33 -14.91 14.82
C ARG A 27 -27.51 -14.36 13.38
N LYS A 28 -28.51 -14.85 12.64
CA LYS A 28 -28.80 -14.44 11.23
C LYS A 28 -28.77 -12.91 11.01
N ARG A 29 -29.28 -12.12 11.95
CA ARG A 29 -29.26 -10.65 11.89
C ARG A 29 -27.85 -10.05 11.88
N ALA A 30 -26.90 -10.64 12.60
CA ALA A 30 -25.50 -10.17 12.61
C ALA A 30 -24.83 -10.39 11.24
N TRP A 31 -25.13 -11.50 10.59
CA TRP A 31 -24.61 -11.83 9.27
C TRP A 31 -25.12 -10.90 8.16
N VAL A 32 -26.42 -10.54 8.19
CA VAL A 32 -26.98 -9.58 7.22
C VAL A 32 -26.34 -8.19 7.40
N LYS A 33 -26.22 -7.73 8.65
CA LYS A 33 -25.56 -6.45 8.97
C LYS A 33 -24.10 -6.43 8.51
N GLU A 34 -23.36 -7.51 8.74
CA GLU A 34 -21.98 -7.65 8.29
C GLU A 34 -21.88 -7.56 6.77
N ARG A 35 -22.72 -8.30 6.03
CA ARG A 35 -22.72 -8.23 4.55
C ARG A 35 -23.06 -6.84 4.02
N ALA A 36 -24.08 -6.20 4.60
CA ALA A 36 -24.44 -4.83 4.22
C ALA A 36 -23.28 -3.86 4.46
N PHE A 37 -22.60 -4.00 5.60
CA PHE A 37 -21.40 -3.22 5.93
C PHE A 37 -20.27 -3.45 4.91
N LEU A 38 -19.96 -4.71 4.56
CA LEU A 38 -18.92 -5.02 3.58
C LEU A 38 -19.24 -4.43 2.20
N VAL A 39 -20.47 -4.58 1.72
CA VAL A 39 -20.90 -4.02 0.43
C VAL A 39 -20.83 -2.49 0.45
N GLN A 40 -21.28 -1.87 1.54
CA GLN A 40 -21.21 -0.42 1.70
C GLN A 40 -19.76 0.09 1.62
N ASN A 41 -18.81 -0.59 2.26
CA ASN A 41 -17.40 -0.21 2.19
C ASN A 41 -16.81 -0.41 0.80
N ILE A 42 -17.16 -1.49 0.10
CA ILE A 42 -16.73 -1.71 -1.29
C ILE A 42 -17.19 -0.54 -2.16
N VAL A 43 -18.45 -0.11 -2.04
CA VAL A 43 -18.96 1.04 -2.80
C VAL A 43 -18.23 2.33 -2.39
N ARG A 44 -18.10 2.59 -1.08
CA ARG A 44 -17.43 3.80 -0.58
C ARG A 44 -15.97 3.88 -1.00
N GLY A 45 -15.19 2.82 -0.81
CA GLY A 45 -13.78 2.78 -1.14
C GLY A 45 -13.53 2.70 -2.65
N ASN A 46 -14.05 1.69 -3.31
CA ASN A 46 -13.67 1.39 -4.69
C ASN A 46 -14.40 2.23 -5.75
N VAL A 47 -15.60 2.73 -5.43
CA VAL A 47 -16.35 3.59 -6.35
C VAL A 47 -16.18 5.05 -5.96
N LEU A 48 -16.67 5.47 -4.80
CA LEU A 48 -16.71 6.89 -4.45
C LEU A 48 -15.31 7.47 -4.20
N HIS A 49 -14.55 6.87 -3.29
CA HIS A 49 -13.24 7.37 -2.88
C HIS A 49 -12.21 7.27 -4.01
N ASN A 50 -12.13 6.11 -4.67
CA ASN A 50 -11.26 5.93 -5.84
C ASN A 50 -11.61 6.90 -6.97
N THR A 51 -12.90 7.12 -7.29
CA THR A 51 -13.29 8.09 -8.33
C THR A 51 -12.94 9.52 -7.92
N GLY A 52 -13.17 9.91 -6.66
CA GLY A 52 -12.77 11.22 -6.15
C GLY A 52 -11.26 11.44 -6.26
N GLY A 53 -10.46 10.47 -5.81
CA GLY A 53 -9.00 10.49 -5.96
C GLY A 53 -8.56 10.57 -7.42
N ALA A 54 -9.23 9.82 -8.31
CA ALA A 54 -8.99 9.85 -9.75
C ALA A 54 -9.24 11.23 -10.36
N LEU A 55 -10.34 11.88 -9.99
CA LEU A 55 -10.68 13.22 -10.45
C LEU A 55 -9.64 14.25 -9.96
N HIS A 56 -9.16 14.14 -8.72
CA HIS A 56 -8.08 14.99 -8.22
C HIS A 56 -6.78 14.80 -9.00
N VAL A 57 -6.37 13.56 -9.24
CA VAL A 57 -5.19 13.29 -10.08
C VAL A 57 -5.39 13.88 -11.48
N MET A 58 -6.53 13.62 -12.13
CA MET A 58 -6.82 14.18 -13.45
C MET A 58 -6.75 15.71 -13.47
N ARG A 59 -7.32 16.38 -12.46
CA ARG A 59 -7.23 17.84 -12.31
C ARG A 59 -5.78 18.31 -12.25
N LEU A 60 -4.91 17.64 -11.49
CA LEU A 60 -3.49 17.95 -11.38
C LEU A 60 -2.68 17.62 -12.66
N LEU A 61 -3.24 16.82 -13.56
CA LEU A 61 -2.64 16.49 -14.86
C LEU A 61 -3.09 17.43 -15.98
N THR A 62 -4.28 18.04 -15.87
CA THR A 62 -4.90 18.80 -16.96
C THR A 62 -5.04 20.29 -16.64
N LEU A 63 -5.75 20.63 -15.56
CA LEU A 63 -6.13 22.01 -15.22
C LEU A 63 -5.08 22.69 -14.34
N HIS A 64 -4.66 22.02 -13.27
CA HIS A 64 -3.72 22.54 -12.27
C HIS A 64 -2.39 21.79 -12.35
N LYS A 65 -1.77 21.85 -13.54
CA LYS A 65 -0.55 21.10 -13.85
C LYS A 65 0.57 21.42 -12.85
N MET A 66 1.18 20.38 -12.31
CA MET A 66 2.38 20.50 -11.48
C MET A 66 3.64 20.37 -12.37
N PRO A 67 4.51 21.40 -12.43
CA PRO A 67 5.75 21.32 -13.21
C PRO A 67 6.83 20.49 -12.49
N ALA A 68 7.90 20.14 -13.21
CA ALA A 68 9.15 19.69 -12.59
C ALA A 68 9.77 20.82 -11.76
N GLY A 69 10.66 20.50 -10.82
CA GLY A 69 11.43 21.51 -10.08
C GLY A 69 10.70 22.20 -8.95
N LEU A 70 9.53 21.69 -8.52
CA LEU A 70 8.90 22.19 -7.29
C LEU A 70 9.70 21.83 -6.04
N LEU A 71 10.53 20.78 -6.12
CA LEU A 71 11.41 20.32 -5.05
C LEU A 71 12.85 20.23 -5.56
N GLY A 72 13.80 20.60 -4.72
CA GLY A 72 15.23 20.40 -4.96
C GLY A 72 15.70 18.98 -4.62
N PRO A 73 16.92 18.58 -5.05
CA PRO A 73 17.47 17.24 -4.83
C PRO A 73 17.61 16.88 -3.34
N GLU A 74 17.88 17.86 -2.49
CA GLU A 74 18.06 17.68 -1.04
C GLU A 74 16.75 17.67 -0.24
N HIS A 75 15.61 17.86 -0.91
CA HIS A 75 14.34 17.98 -0.21
C HIS A 75 13.98 16.65 0.51
N PRO A 76 13.39 16.68 1.73
CA PRO A 76 13.07 15.46 2.48
C PRO A 76 12.16 14.48 1.72
N TRP A 77 11.18 14.96 0.95
CA TRP A 77 10.38 14.10 0.06
C TRP A 77 11.17 13.45 -1.09
N VAL A 78 12.33 13.99 -1.46
CA VAL A 78 13.20 13.42 -2.51
C VAL A 78 14.19 12.42 -1.91
N THR A 79 14.75 12.73 -0.74
CA THR A 79 15.83 11.94 -0.12
C THR A 79 15.33 10.90 0.87
N GLY A 80 14.16 11.15 1.48
CA GLY A 80 13.66 10.38 2.63
C GLY A 80 14.39 10.68 3.94
N GLN A 81 15.35 11.60 3.93
CA GLN A 81 16.14 11.98 5.09
C GLN A 81 15.42 13.10 5.85
N MET A 82 15.39 12.97 7.17
CA MET A 82 14.91 14.03 8.04
C MET A 82 15.92 15.17 8.12
N PRO A 83 15.46 16.40 8.40
CA PRO A 83 16.35 17.56 8.57
C PRO A 83 17.46 17.32 9.61
N ALA A 84 18.58 18.04 9.44
CA ALA A 84 19.72 18.02 10.37
C ALA A 84 20.37 16.64 10.59
N GLY A 85 20.28 15.74 9.61
CA GLY A 85 20.99 14.45 9.65
C GLY A 85 20.41 13.44 10.63
N GLN A 86 19.14 13.58 11.02
CA GLN A 86 18.46 12.67 11.96
C GLN A 86 18.18 11.26 11.39
N GLY A 87 18.67 10.99 10.17
CA GLY A 87 18.52 9.74 9.45
C GLY A 87 17.22 9.65 8.64
N ALA A 88 16.90 8.44 8.19
CA ALA A 88 15.71 8.19 7.39
C ALA A 88 14.42 8.26 8.23
N VAL A 89 13.37 8.83 7.64
CA VAL A 89 12.06 8.97 8.32
C VAL A 89 11.31 7.64 8.46
N TRP A 90 11.51 6.70 7.53
CA TRP A 90 10.63 5.52 7.38
C TRP A 90 10.60 4.58 8.59
N PRO A 91 11.74 4.22 9.21
CA PRO A 91 11.71 3.38 10.41
C PRO A 91 10.96 4.04 11.57
N ARG A 92 11.00 5.38 11.66
CA ARG A 92 10.30 6.15 12.71
C ARG A 92 8.79 6.29 12.46
N ASN A 93 8.35 6.08 11.22
CA ASN A 93 6.93 6.08 10.86
C ASN A 93 6.30 4.68 10.91
N VAL A 94 6.99 3.67 11.44
CA VAL A 94 6.40 2.37 11.76
C VAL A 94 5.59 2.53 13.05
N VAL A 95 4.26 2.52 12.93
CA VAL A 95 3.33 2.77 14.05
C VAL A 95 2.77 1.47 14.66
N PHE A 96 2.94 0.35 13.96
CA PHE A 96 2.55 -0.97 14.45
C PHE A 96 3.41 -2.02 13.75
N ARG A 97 3.81 -3.06 14.47
CA ARG A 97 4.47 -4.24 13.93
C ARG A 97 4.08 -5.48 14.72
N THR A 98 3.91 -6.59 14.02
CA THR A 98 3.88 -7.91 14.67
C THR A 98 5.29 -8.40 14.95
N GLU A 99 5.44 -9.29 15.93
CA GLU A 99 6.71 -9.98 16.21
C GLU A 99 7.23 -10.67 14.94
N PRO A 100 8.52 -10.53 14.59
CA PRO A 100 9.07 -11.20 13.42
C PRO A 100 8.95 -12.72 13.53
N ALA A 101 8.11 -13.32 12.68
CA ALA A 101 8.04 -14.78 12.57
C ALA A 101 9.22 -15.26 11.73
N THR A 102 9.84 -16.38 12.10
CA THR A 102 10.96 -16.98 11.36
C THR A 102 10.56 -18.23 10.57
N GLN A 103 9.28 -18.61 10.57
CA GLN A 103 8.77 -19.83 9.90
C GLN A 103 8.99 -19.89 8.38
N TRP A 104 9.29 -18.74 7.75
CA TRP A 104 9.58 -18.58 6.32
C TRP A 104 11.06 -18.27 6.10
N ALA A 105 11.86 -18.18 7.18
CA ALA A 105 13.30 -18.17 7.09
C ALA A 105 13.76 -19.55 6.62
N GLN A 106 14.41 -19.58 5.47
CA GLN A 106 15.04 -20.77 4.90
C GLN A 106 16.56 -20.58 4.95
N PRO A 107 17.39 -21.62 4.84
CA PRO A 107 18.85 -21.48 4.83
C PRO A 107 19.38 -20.45 3.80
N ASP A 108 18.65 -20.25 2.70
CA ASP A 108 18.93 -19.29 1.62
C ASP A 108 18.12 -17.99 1.72
N TYR A 109 17.24 -17.86 2.72
CA TYR A 109 16.36 -16.72 2.89
C TYR A 109 16.25 -16.32 4.36
N THR A 110 16.98 -15.29 4.77
CA THR A 110 16.82 -14.67 6.09
C THR A 110 15.96 -13.41 5.97
N PRO A 111 14.89 -13.26 6.79
CA PRO A 111 14.10 -12.05 6.84
C PRO A 111 14.97 -10.82 7.11
N GLU A 112 14.77 -9.75 6.32
CA GLU A 112 15.46 -8.49 6.58
C GLU A 112 14.90 -7.80 7.84
N PRO A 113 15.73 -7.04 8.58
CA PRO A 113 15.25 -6.21 9.68
C PRO A 113 14.19 -5.18 9.25
N ASP A 114 13.27 -4.84 10.14
CA ASP A 114 12.12 -3.96 9.87
C ASP A 114 12.51 -2.58 9.33
N ASP A 115 13.59 -1.99 9.84
CA ASP A 115 14.14 -0.71 9.41
C ASP A 115 14.67 -0.77 7.97
N ILE A 116 15.29 -1.89 7.59
CA ILE A 116 15.74 -2.16 6.22
C ILE A 116 14.54 -2.35 5.28
N ILE A 117 13.52 -3.09 5.71
CA ILE A 117 12.29 -3.29 4.93
C ILE A 117 11.58 -1.96 4.69
N ALA A 118 11.31 -1.20 5.76
CA ALA A 118 10.69 0.12 5.69
C ALA A 118 11.53 1.07 4.83
N GLY A 119 12.86 1.05 5.00
CA GLY A 119 13.80 1.84 4.21
C GLY A 119 13.76 1.51 2.72
N LYS A 120 13.70 0.24 2.33
CA LYS A 120 13.60 -0.17 0.91
C LYS A 120 12.29 0.28 0.28
N VAL A 121 11.17 0.08 0.95
CA VAL A 121 9.85 0.53 0.47
C VAL A 121 9.82 2.05 0.34
N GLY A 122 10.29 2.76 1.37
CA GLY A 122 10.37 4.21 1.38
C GLY A 122 11.27 4.79 0.29
N LYS A 123 12.49 4.27 0.14
CA LYS A 123 13.46 4.69 -0.89
C LYS A 123 12.94 4.45 -2.31
N PHE A 124 12.22 3.35 -2.53
CA PHE A 124 11.57 3.09 -3.82
C PHE A 124 10.57 4.19 -4.19
N LEU A 125 9.78 4.67 -3.22
CA LEU A 125 8.82 5.76 -3.45
C LEU A 125 9.50 7.13 -3.56
N ALA A 126 10.56 7.38 -2.78
CA ALA A 126 11.37 8.60 -2.90
C ALA A 126 12.02 8.73 -4.29
N THR A 127 12.42 7.59 -4.88
CA THR A 127 12.93 7.52 -6.27
C THR A 127 11.86 7.91 -7.30
N MET A 128 10.56 7.84 -6.97
CA MET A 128 9.51 8.37 -7.85
C MET A 128 9.47 9.90 -7.78
N VAL A 129 9.58 10.49 -6.59
CA VAL A 129 9.62 11.95 -6.40
C VAL A 129 10.87 12.55 -7.07
N SER A 130 12.03 11.90 -6.94
CA SER A 130 13.30 12.38 -7.51
C SER A 130 13.27 12.54 -9.03
N LYS A 131 12.41 11.80 -9.74
CA LYS A 131 12.20 11.94 -11.19
C LYS A 131 11.56 13.28 -11.60
N SER A 132 11.06 14.05 -10.64
CA SER A 132 10.56 15.41 -10.87
C SER A 132 11.56 16.50 -10.49
N VAL A 133 12.74 16.14 -9.96
CA VAL A 133 13.84 17.08 -9.73
C VAL A 133 14.55 17.34 -11.07
N PRO A 134 14.78 18.60 -11.47
CA PRO A 134 15.54 18.92 -12.66
C PRO A 134 16.98 18.41 -12.54
N THR A 135 17.42 17.66 -13.54
CA THR A 135 18.83 17.27 -13.69
C THR A 135 19.42 18.04 -14.88
N PRO A 136 20.71 18.42 -14.85
CA PRO A 136 21.40 18.95 -16.03
C PRO A 136 21.15 18.02 -17.21
N GLU A 137 20.69 18.58 -18.33
CA GLU A 137 20.14 17.81 -19.44
C GLU A 137 21.22 16.93 -20.08
N ILE A 138 20.99 15.61 -20.11
CA ILE A 138 21.74 14.70 -20.97
C ILE A 138 21.17 14.92 -22.39
N PRO A 139 21.98 15.06 -23.46
CA PRO A 139 21.50 15.30 -24.84
C PRO A 139 20.49 14.26 -25.36
N HIS A 140 20.42 13.09 -24.74
CA HIS A 140 19.45 12.04 -25.05
C HIS A 140 18.30 11.88 -24.05
N GLY A 141 18.18 12.80 -23.09
CA GLY A 141 17.05 12.98 -22.16
C GLY A 141 16.66 11.74 -21.35
N THR A 142 16.55 11.85 -20.03
CA THR A 142 15.82 10.80 -19.29
C THR A 142 14.36 10.83 -19.77
N ARG A 143 13.97 9.84 -20.60
CA ARG A 143 12.60 9.61 -21.07
C ARG A 143 11.62 9.82 -19.90
N ARG A 144 10.95 10.97 -19.86
CA ARG A 144 10.02 11.34 -18.78
C ARG A 144 8.84 10.36 -18.82
N ARG A 145 8.80 9.42 -17.86
CA ARG A 145 7.92 8.23 -17.89
C ARG A 145 6.87 8.19 -16.79
N MET A 146 6.57 9.30 -16.12
CA MET A 146 5.36 9.44 -15.29
C MET A 146 5.07 10.93 -15.09
N PRO A 147 3.80 11.38 -15.13
CA PRO A 147 3.49 12.79 -14.88
C PRO A 147 3.96 13.28 -13.51
N HIS A 148 4.46 14.52 -13.44
CA HIS A 148 5.07 15.06 -12.22
C HIS A 148 4.11 15.09 -11.03
N ALA A 149 2.81 15.37 -11.25
CA ALA A 149 1.80 15.29 -10.19
C ALA A 149 1.73 13.89 -9.55
N ILE A 150 1.85 12.83 -10.35
CA ILE A 150 1.88 11.45 -9.85
C ILE A 150 3.20 11.17 -9.14
N ASN A 151 4.32 11.75 -9.56
CA ASN A 151 5.57 11.62 -8.80
C ASN A 151 5.45 12.30 -7.43
N TYR A 152 4.96 13.54 -7.36
CA TYR A 152 4.92 14.31 -6.10
C TYR A 152 3.96 13.73 -5.06
N LEU A 153 2.81 13.17 -5.46
CA LEU A 153 1.90 12.56 -4.48
C LEU A 153 2.58 11.42 -3.69
N HIS A 154 3.61 10.77 -4.25
CA HIS A 154 4.36 9.76 -3.51
C HIS A 154 5.09 10.34 -2.30
N GLY A 155 5.50 11.62 -2.34
CA GLY A 155 6.13 12.29 -1.20
C GLY A 155 5.25 12.29 0.04
N ALA A 156 3.98 12.66 -0.14
CA ALA A 156 2.98 12.58 0.93
C ALA A 156 2.73 11.12 1.40
N VAL A 157 2.82 10.15 0.50
CA VAL A 157 2.59 8.73 0.84
C VAL A 157 3.79 8.09 1.55
N HIS A 158 5.03 8.44 1.19
CA HIS A 158 6.20 7.74 1.74
C HIS A 158 6.90 8.50 2.85
N TYR A 159 6.99 9.83 2.78
CA TYR A 159 7.69 10.62 3.77
C TYR A 159 6.76 10.88 4.95
N ASN A 160 5.55 11.40 4.67
CA ASN A 160 4.56 11.64 5.71
C ASN A 160 3.80 10.37 6.10
N GLY A 161 3.71 9.38 5.22
CA GLY A 161 2.88 8.19 5.43
C GLY A 161 3.41 7.26 6.53
N LEU A 162 2.48 6.45 7.04
CA LEU A 162 2.69 5.57 8.18
C LEU A 162 2.70 4.11 7.76
N THR A 163 3.51 3.30 8.42
CA THR A 163 3.69 1.89 8.08
C THR A 163 3.17 0.99 9.19
N LEU A 164 2.41 -0.04 8.81
CA LEU A 164 2.08 -1.17 9.66
C LEU A 164 2.78 -2.41 9.09
N LEU A 165 3.62 -3.07 9.89
CA LEU A 165 4.42 -4.23 9.47
C LEU A 165 3.80 -5.54 9.95
N PHE A 166 3.66 -6.48 9.02
CA PHE A 166 3.16 -7.83 9.29
C PHE A 166 4.10 -8.86 8.67
N ASN A 167 4.08 -10.08 9.18
CA ASN A 167 4.83 -11.18 8.58
C ASN A 167 4.21 -11.59 7.24
N HIS A 168 2.92 -11.92 7.26
CA HIS A 168 2.19 -12.47 6.12
C HIS A 168 0.70 -12.09 6.14
N PHE A 169 -0.03 -12.37 5.04
CA PHE A 169 -1.42 -11.94 4.90
C PHE A 169 -2.36 -12.57 5.93
N ALA A 170 -2.20 -13.86 6.23
CA ALA A 170 -3.07 -14.55 7.19
C ALA A 170 -2.98 -13.96 8.60
N GLU A 171 -1.81 -13.49 9.02
CA GLU A 171 -1.62 -12.77 10.29
C GLU A 171 -2.30 -11.40 10.23
N ALA A 172 -2.04 -10.60 9.19
CA ALA A 172 -2.68 -9.29 9.05
C ALA A 172 -4.22 -9.37 9.02
N LEU A 173 -4.79 -10.46 8.48
CA LEU A 173 -6.24 -10.72 8.56
C LEU A 173 -6.73 -10.84 10.00
N GLN A 174 -5.97 -11.42 10.93
CA GLN A 174 -6.39 -11.58 12.32
C GLN A 174 -6.54 -10.21 12.99
N TYR A 175 -5.57 -9.32 12.79
CA TYR A 175 -5.61 -7.96 13.30
C TYR A 175 -6.70 -7.13 12.61
N LEU A 176 -6.73 -7.12 11.28
CA LEU A 176 -7.71 -6.33 10.54
C LEU A 176 -9.13 -6.88 10.65
N ALA A 177 -9.34 -8.14 11.05
CA ALA A 177 -10.66 -8.69 11.39
C ALA A 177 -11.16 -8.21 12.76
N ASP A 178 -10.26 -7.78 13.65
CA ASP A 178 -10.63 -7.21 14.95
C ASP A 178 -11.22 -5.79 14.79
N PRO A 179 -12.49 -5.55 15.16
CA PRO A 179 -13.09 -4.23 15.11
C PRO A 179 -12.37 -3.17 15.97
N ARG A 180 -11.70 -3.58 17.05
CA ARG A 180 -10.92 -2.70 17.93
C ARG A 180 -9.69 -2.17 17.19
N PHE A 181 -8.96 -3.05 16.50
CA PHE A 181 -7.81 -2.67 15.67
C PHE A 181 -8.24 -1.74 14.53
N ARG A 182 -9.34 -2.05 13.83
CA ARG A 182 -9.88 -1.16 12.77
C ARG A 182 -10.37 0.19 13.30
N ARG A 183 -10.86 0.25 14.55
CA ARG A 183 -11.23 1.52 15.19
C ARG A 183 -9.98 2.36 15.45
N GLU A 184 -8.92 1.73 15.92
CA GLU A 184 -7.64 2.36 16.18
C GLU A 184 -6.96 2.88 14.92
N LEU A 185 -6.93 2.08 13.85
CA LEU A 185 -6.46 2.51 12.54
C LEU A 185 -7.25 3.72 12.00
N ARG A 186 -8.57 3.74 12.20
CA ARG A 186 -9.39 4.91 11.84
C ARG A 186 -9.12 6.13 12.71
N ARG A 187 -8.81 5.94 14.01
CA ARG A 187 -8.39 7.01 14.91
C ARG A 187 -7.08 7.62 14.43
N LEU A 188 -6.08 6.78 14.18
CA LEU A 188 -4.78 7.17 13.63
C LEU A 188 -4.95 8.03 12.37
N ILE A 189 -5.63 7.51 11.34
CA ILE A 189 -5.82 8.22 10.06
C ILE A 189 -6.53 9.55 10.24
N ARG A 190 -7.54 9.61 11.13
CA ARG A 190 -8.30 10.84 11.38
C ARG A 190 -7.47 11.88 12.13
N THR A 191 -6.65 11.47 13.09
CA THR A 191 -5.85 12.38 13.91
C THR A 191 -4.62 12.87 13.16
N GLU A 192 -3.88 11.96 12.53
CA GLU A 192 -2.62 12.28 11.88
C GLU A 192 -2.78 12.85 10.47
N HIS A 193 -3.94 12.62 9.84
CA HIS A 193 -4.18 13.00 8.45
C HIS A 193 -3.07 12.51 7.51
N ARG A 194 -2.63 11.25 7.67
CA ARG A 194 -1.55 10.62 6.88
C ARG A 194 -2.08 9.40 6.15
N GLU A 195 -1.46 9.10 5.00
CA GLU A 195 -1.67 7.84 4.29
C GLU A 195 -1.06 6.67 5.07
N VAL A 196 -1.62 5.48 4.91
CA VAL A 196 -1.16 4.29 5.64
C VAL A 196 -0.82 3.16 4.68
N THR A 197 0.34 2.55 4.85
CA THR A 197 0.78 1.40 4.08
C THR A 197 0.93 0.18 4.99
N LEU A 198 0.27 -0.91 4.61
CA LEU A 198 0.53 -2.23 5.17
C LEU A 198 1.71 -2.83 4.42
N VAL A 199 2.78 -3.24 5.10
CA VAL A 199 3.95 -3.86 4.49
C VAL A 199 4.13 -5.27 5.07
N PHE A 200 4.46 -6.21 4.20
CA PHE A 200 4.64 -7.62 4.56
C PHE A 200 6.10 -8.02 4.48
N ARG A 201 6.60 -8.69 5.50
CA ARG A 201 7.99 -9.19 5.52
C ARG A 201 8.16 -10.32 4.49
N GLU A 202 7.18 -11.21 4.36
CA GLU A 202 7.20 -12.32 3.39
C GLU A 202 7.18 -11.85 1.94
N ARG A 203 8.37 -11.80 1.32
CA ARG A 203 8.52 -11.38 -0.10
C ARG A 203 7.94 -12.39 -1.09
N ASN A 204 8.02 -13.68 -0.74
CA ASN A 204 7.56 -14.78 -1.58
C ASN A 204 6.13 -15.15 -1.17
N TYR A 205 5.14 -14.72 -1.94
CA TYR A 205 3.74 -14.94 -1.60
C TYR A 205 2.93 -15.53 -2.75
N ASN A 206 1.81 -16.15 -2.39
CA ASN A 206 0.80 -16.59 -3.34
C ASN A 206 -0.03 -15.38 -3.85
N PRO A 207 -0.03 -15.07 -5.18
CA PRO A 207 -0.76 -13.91 -5.70
C PRO A 207 -2.28 -13.98 -5.48
N VAL A 208 -2.87 -15.18 -5.50
CA VAL A 208 -4.30 -15.39 -5.24
C VAL A 208 -4.65 -15.07 -3.78
N GLU A 209 -3.82 -15.51 -2.84
CA GLU A 209 -3.99 -15.17 -1.42
C GLU A 209 -3.87 -13.67 -1.19
N TYR A 210 -2.91 -13.04 -1.86
CA TYR A 210 -2.75 -11.59 -1.76
C TYR A 210 -3.97 -10.84 -2.29
N ALA A 211 -4.57 -11.30 -3.39
CA ALA A 211 -5.80 -10.72 -3.90
C ALA A 211 -7.00 -10.89 -2.97
N TYR A 212 -7.11 -12.05 -2.33
CA TYR A 212 -8.14 -12.27 -1.31
C TYR A 212 -7.93 -11.33 -0.11
N PHE A 213 -6.70 -11.18 0.36
CA PHE A 213 -6.35 -10.21 1.38
C PHE A 213 -6.69 -8.78 0.96
N SER A 214 -6.34 -8.40 -0.25
CA SER A 214 -6.59 -7.05 -0.78
C SER A 214 -8.09 -6.74 -0.84
N ALA A 215 -8.90 -7.68 -1.33
CA ALA A 215 -10.36 -7.55 -1.35
C ALA A 215 -10.96 -7.54 0.07
N PHE A 216 -10.35 -8.25 1.02
CA PHE A 216 -10.69 -8.14 2.43
C PHE A 216 -10.44 -6.72 2.97
N VAL A 217 -9.27 -6.14 2.72
CA VAL A 217 -8.96 -4.76 3.15
C VAL A 217 -9.99 -3.77 2.58
N MET A 218 -10.27 -3.84 1.28
CA MET A 218 -11.24 -2.96 0.59
C MET A 218 -12.70 -3.15 1.05
N SER A 219 -13.04 -4.27 1.68
CA SER A 219 -14.39 -4.51 2.21
C SER A 219 -14.50 -4.15 3.70
N HIS A 220 -13.39 -4.07 4.41
CA HIS A 220 -13.36 -3.80 5.85
C HIS A 220 -13.00 -2.37 6.20
N LEU A 221 -12.39 -1.64 5.27
CA LEU A 221 -12.04 -0.23 5.40
C LEU A 221 -12.85 0.61 4.40
N PRO A 222 -13.23 1.86 4.76
CA PRO A 222 -14.06 2.72 3.90
C PRO A 222 -13.25 3.45 2.81
N TRP A 223 -12.00 3.07 2.58
CA TRP A 223 -11.06 3.74 1.70
C TRP A 223 -10.62 2.84 0.56
N PHE A 224 -10.16 3.46 -0.53
CA PHE A 224 -9.51 2.72 -1.59
C PHE A 224 -8.19 2.13 -1.09
N ALA A 225 -7.78 1.00 -1.66
CA ALA A 225 -6.50 0.38 -1.37
C ALA A 225 -5.76 0.03 -2.67
N ASN A 226 -4.56 0.56 -2.84
CA ASN A 226 -3.70 0.16 -3.95
C ASN A 226 -2.71 -0.92 -3.48
N VAL A 227 -2.56 -1.97 -4.29
CA VAL A 227 -1.76 -3.14 -3.93
C VAL A 227 -0.48 -3.14 -4.75
N ASN A 228 0.66 -3.44 -4.12
CA ASN A 228 1.97 -3.50 -4.76
C ASN A 228 2.72 -4.76 -4.32
N GLY A 229 3.64 -5.26 -5.15
CA GLY A 229 4.24 -6.59 -5.00
C GLY A 229 5.73 -6.71 -5.34
N ALA A 230 6.44 -7.56 -4.60
CA ALA A 230 7.91 -7.71 -4.57
C ALA A 230 8.56 -8.29 -5.84
N GLN A 231 7.91 -9.27 -6.49
CA GLN A 231 8.54 -10.10 -7.53
C GLN A 231 7.52 -10.60 -8.57
N ARG A 232 6.39 -11.15 -8.11
CA ARG A 232 5.21 -11.44 -8.94
C ARG A 232 4.26 -10.26 -8.75
N ARG A 233 3.97 -9.48 -9.79
CA ARG A 233 2.94 -8.43 -9.68
C ARG A 233 1.70 -9.04 -9.02
N VAL A 234 1.17 -8.38 -8.00
CA VAL A 234 -0.22 -8.64 -7.62
C VAL A 234 -1.02 -8.42 -8.89
N MET A 235 -1.94 -9.31 -9.22
CA MET A 235 -2.64 -9.34 -10.51
C MET A 235 -2.99 -7.95 -11.08
N TRP A 236 -3.39 -6.99 -10.24
CA TRP A 236 -3.68 -5.60 -10.62
C TRP A 236 -2.79 -4.51 -9.99
N GLY A 237 -1.75 -4.89 -9.27
CA GLY A 237 -0.85 -4.00 -8.54
C GLY A 237 0.42 -3.59 -9.27
N ASN A 238 1.15 -2.63 -8.71
CA ASN A 238 2.45 -2.19 -9.22
C ASN A 238 3.62 -2.97 -8.59
N PRO A 239 4.79 -3.01 -9.24
CA PRO A 239 6.01 -3.47 -8.60
C PRO A 239 6.34 -2.64 -7.35
N SER A 240 6.87 -3.29 -6.32
CA SER A 240 7.39 -2.73 -5.08
C SER A 240 8.54 -3.62 -4.60
N PRO A 241 9.43 -3.22 -3.69
CA PRO A 241 10.46 -4.10 -3.14
C PRO A 241 9.89 -5.23 -2.26
N TYR A 242 8.76 -4.93 -1.61
CA TYR A 242 8.00 -5.80 -0.71
C TYR A 242 6.51 -5.79 -1.07
N PRO A 243 5.74 -6.84 -0.71
CA PRO A 243 4.29 -6.77 -0.81
C PRO A 243 3.79 -5.66 0.10
N ALA A 244 2.99 -4.76 -0.46
CA ALA A 244 2.47 -3.60 0.26
C ALA A 244 1.05 -3.21 -0.19
N VAL A 245 0.18 -2.91 0.77
CA VAL A 245 -1.16 -2.36 0.50
C VAL A 245 -1.22 -0.93 1.01
N ASN A 246 -1.25 0.03 0.09
CA ASN A 246 -1.43 1.44 0.40
C ASN A 246 -2.93 1.70 0.59
N ILE A 247 -3.35 1.98 1.82
CA ILE A 247 -4.68 2.47 2.13
C ILE A 247 -4.68 3.96 1.77
N ILE A 248 -5.29 4.28 0.63
CA ILE A 248 -5.34 5.64 0.10
C ILE A 248 -6.59 6.29 0.69
N ASN A 249 -6.41 7.15 1.68
CA ASN A 249 -7.48 7.85 2.39
C ASN A 249 -7.72 9.28 1.87
N GLY A 250 -6.84 9.80 1.02
CA GLY A 250 -7.01 11.07 0.30
C GLY A 250 -6.31 12.25 0.97
N ASN A 251 -5.65 12.04 2.11
CA ASN A 251 -4.89 13.09 2.79
C ASN A 251 -3.68 13.57 1.96
N TRP A 252 -3.20 12.75 1.01
CA TRP A 252 -2.18 13.17 0.05
C TRP A 252 -2.57 14.42 -0.76
N VAL A 253 -3.87 14.67 -0.98
CA VAL A 253 -4.35 15.80 -1.80
C VAL A 253 -3.95 17.13 -1.17
N ALA A 254 -4.14 17.29 0.15
CA ALA A 254 -3.82 18.54 0.84
C ALA A 254 -2.32 18.86 0.76
N ASP A 255 -1.46 17.87 1.01
CA ASP A 255 -0.01 18.07 0.94
C ASP A 255 0.46 18.37 -0.49
N THR A 256 -0.15 17.71 -1.49
CA THR A 256 0.20 17.92 -2.91
C THR A 256 -0.27 19.30 -3.42
N GLU A 257 -1.43 19.78 -2.97
CA GLU A 257 -1.91 21.12 -3.29
C GLU A 257 -1.07 22.22 -2.62
N ARG A 258 -0.67 22.03 -1.36
CA ARG A 258 0.27 22.92 -0.67
C ARG A 258 1.58 23.03 -1.43
N LEU A 259 2.15 21.89 -1.86
CA LEU A 259 3.33 21.88 -2.72
C LEU A 259 3.10 22.65 -4.03
N ARG A 260 1.97 22.44 -4.70
CA ARG A 260 1.63 23.17 -5.94
C ARG A 260 1.60 24.68 -5.73
N HIS A 261 1.22 25.14 -4.53
CA HIS A 261 1.22 26.54 -4.13
C HIS A 261 2.56 27.04 -3.57
N GLY A 262 3.62 26.25 -3.66
CA GLY A 262 4.98 26.65 -3.27
C GLY A 262 5.35 26.38 -1.82
N ASP A 263 4.46 25.76 -1.03
CA ASP A 263 4.76 25.37 0.34
C ASP A 263 5.60 24.09 0.36
N THR A 264 6.91 24.24 0.30
CA THR A 264 7.87 23.13 0.32
C THR A 264 8.25 22.71 1.73
N ARG A 265 8.25 23.63 2.70
CA ARG A 265 8.65 23.32 4.07
C ARG A 265 7.51 22.73 4.89
N GLY A 266 6.31 23.31 4.80
CA GLY A 266 5.17 22.93 5.64
C GLY A 266 4.54 21.60 5.28
N ILE A 267 4.88 21.03 4.11
CA ILE A 267 4.46 19.68 3.68
C ILE A 267 5.34 18.57 4.26
N VAL A 268 6.49 18.91 4.86
CA VAL A 268 7.38 17.96 5.55
C VAL A 268 6.88 17.79 6.97
N ARG A 269 6.40 16.59 7.33
CA ARG A 269 5.88 16.32 8.68
C ARG A 269 6.89 15.53 9.50
N GLU A 270 6.96 15.86 10.79
CA GLU A 270 7.75 15.10 11.77
C GLU A 270 7.23 13.65 11.89
N PRO A 271 8.05 12.70 12.37
CA PRO A 271 7.58 11.37 12.71
C PRO A 271 6.49 11.39 13.76
N VAL A 272 5.59 10.41 13.70
CA VAL A 272 4.60 10.20 14.75
C VAL A 272 5.29 9.77 16.03
N ALA A 273 4.90 10.33 17.17
CA ALA A 273 5.51 9.95 18.44
C ALA A 273 5.24 8.46 18.76
N PRO A 274 6.25 7.73 19.23
CA PRO A 274 6.10 6.31 19.58
C PRO A 274 5.10 6.13 20.71
N GLY A 275 4.46 4.96 20.77
CA GLY A 275 3.57 4.60 21.88
C GLY A 275 2.18 5.26 21.87
N LEU A 276 1.82 6.05 20.85
CA LEU A 276 0.52 6.74 20.81
C LEU A 276 -0.65 5.89 20.31
N TYR A 277 -0.35 4.85 19.52
CA TYR A 277 -1.34 4.07 18.80
C TYR A 277 -1.12 2.59 19.03
N PHE A 278 -2.20 1.82 18.90
CA PHE A 278 -2.18 0.37 18.99
C PHE A 278 -1.57 -0.17 20.30
N GLN A 279 -1.91 0.45 21.43
CA GLN A 279 -1.43 0.05 22.76
C GLN A 279 -2.18 -1.15 23.37
N GLY A 280 -3.27 -1.61 22.75
CA GLY A 280 -4.07 -2.72 23.26
C GLY A 280 -3.68 -4.09 22.68
N ASP A 281 -4.23 -5.15 23.27
CA ASP A 281 -4.16 -6.50 22.70
C ASP A 281 -5.18 -6.65 21.57
N TYR A 282 -4.67 -6.75 20.36
CA TYR A 282 -5.46 -6.89 19.14
C TYR A 282 -5.26 -8.25 18.50
N GLY A 283 -6.22 -8.60 17.65
CA GLY A 283 -6.19 -9.84 16.89
C GLY A 283 -7.33 -10.75 17.30
N VAL A 284 -7.97 -11.35 16.30
CA VAL A 284 -9.01 -12.36 16.51
C VAL A 284 -8.79 -13.51 15.54
N PRO A 285 -9.15 -14.76 15.93
CA PRO A 285 -9.13 -15.88 15.01
C PRO A 285 -9.95 -15.59 13.76
N THR A 286 -9.39 -15.91 12.59
CA THR A 286 -10.04 -15.72 11.29
C THR A 286 -10.13 -17.03 10.54
N ARG A 287 -11.20 -17.21 9.76
CA ARG A 287 -11.35 -18.33 8.81
C ARG A 287 -10.75 -18.00 7.44
N GLY A 288 -9.98 -16.91 7.34
CA GLY A 288 -9.51 -16.36 6.08
C GLY A 288 -10.62 -15.63 5.31
N ALA A 289 -10.34 -15.33 4.05
CA ALA A 289 -11.27 -14.57 3.21
C ALA A 289 -12.58 -15.33 2.93
N ASN A 290 -13.71 -14.66 3.13
CA ASN A 290 -15.04 -15.21 2.91
C ASN A 290 -15.43 -15.21 1.41
N ARG A 291 -16.60 -15.78 1.10
CA ARG A 291 -17.08 -15.87 -0.30
C ARG A 291 -17.26 -14.50 -0.96
N LEU A 292 -17.70 -13.48 -0.22
CA LEU A 292 -17.93 -12.15 -0.78
C LEU A 292 -16.61 -11.48 -1.17
N GLU A 293 -15.60 -11.58 -0.32
CA GLU A 293 -14.24 -11.08 -0.59
C GLU A 293 -13.59 -11.82 -1.75
N LYS A 294 -13.75 -13.15 -1.81
CA LYS A 294 -13.27 -13.95 -2.95
C LYS A 294 -13.96 -13.55 -4.26
N THR A 295 -15.27 -13.28 -4.22
CA THR A 295 -16.01 -12.79 -5.39
C THR A 295 -15.52 -11.40 -5.78
N HIS A 296 -15.28 -10.52 -4.82
CA HIS A 296 -14.75 -9.19 -5.06
C HIS A 296 -13.37 -9.24 -5.73
N ALA A 297 -12.45 -10.06 -5.20
CA ALA A 297 -11.15 -10.31 -5.81
C ALA A 297 -11.27 -10.86 -7.25
N PHE A 298 -12.16 -11.82 -7.47
CA PHE A 298 -12.44 -12.37 -8.79
C PHE A 298 -12.91 -11.31 -9.79
N LEU A 299 -13.82 -10.42 -9.37
CA LEU A 299 -14.34 -9.35 -10.21
C LEU A 299 -13.25 -8.34 -10.59
N ILE A 300 -12.45 -7.88 -9.61
CA ILE A 300 -11.31 -6.98 -9.86
C ILE A 300 -10.32 -7.64 -10.81
N ASN A 301 -9.95 -8.90 -10.55
CA ASN A 301 -9.01 -9.64 -11.39
C ASN A 301 -9.49 -9.72 -12.84
N ASN A 302 -10.76 -10.10 -13.05
CA ASN A 302 -11.30 -10.20 -14.41
C ASN A 302 -11.37 -8.84 -15.10
N TRP A 303 -11.76 -7.79 -14.39
CA TRP A 303 -11.82 -6.44 -14.95
C TRP A 303 -10.43 -5.95 -15.38
N VAL A 304 -9.39 -6.16 -14.55
CA VAL A 304 -8.01 -5.83 -14.91
C VAL A 304 -7.49 -6.67 -16.07
N ARG A 305 -7.74 -7.99 -16.05
CA ARG A 305 -7.31 -8.88 -17.13
C ARG A 305 -7.94 -8.51 -18.47
N ARG A 306 -9.20 -8.09 -18.48
CA ARG A 306 -9.88 -7.57 -19.70
C ARG A 306 -9.23 -6.30 -20.25
N ARG A 307 -8.56 -5.50 -19.42
CA ARG A 307 -7.80 -4.33 -19.86
C ARG A 307 -6.42 -4.67 -20.43
N GLY A 308 -5.99 -5.93 -20.36
CA GLY A 308 -4.73 -6.42 -20.92
C GLY A 308 -3.53 -5.64 -20.38
N PHE A 309 -2.62 -5.25 -21.29
CA PHE A 309 -1.38 -4.56 -20.93
C PHE A 309 -1.58 -3.22 -20.19
N ARG A 310 -2.74 -2.56 -20.35
CA ARG A 310 -3.05 -1.33 -19.59
C ARG A 310 -3.19 -1.61 -18.08
N GLY A 311 -3.59 -2.83 -17.71
CA GLY A 311 -3.76 -3.24 -16.31
C GLY A 311 -4.70 -2.33 -15.51
N GLY A 312 -4.40 -2.14 -14.22
CA GLY A 312 -5.14 -1.24 -13.32
C GLY A 312 -4.77 0.24 -13.41
N LEU A 313 -3.87 0.64 -14.31
CA LEU A 313 -3.40 2.03 -14.42
C LEU A 313 -4.42 2.88 -15.18
N TYR A 314 -5.03 3.84 -14.49
CA TYR A 314 -6.01 4.76 -15.07
C TYR A 314 -5.38 6.00 -15.72
N PHE A 315 -4.31 6.53 -15.13
CA PHE A 315 -3.76 7.85 -15.47
C PHE A 315 -2.52 7.80 -16.35
N VAL A 316 -2.09 6.59 -16.68
CA VAL A 316 -0.75 6.34 -17.20
C VAL A 316 -0.85 5.34 -18.35
N ASP A 317 -0.44 5.74 -19.55
CA ASP A 317 -0.35 4.82 -20.68
C ASP A 317 0.89 3.93 -20.51
N ARG A 318 0.70 2.76 -19.90
CA ARG A 318 1.76 1.79 -19.61
C ARG A 318 2.57 1.42 -20.85
N ARG A 319 1.95 1.44 -22.04
CA ARG A 319 2.62 1.14 -23.32
C ARG A 319 3.79 2.10 -23.60
N LYS A 320 3.66 3.36 -23.17
CA LYS A 320 4.69 4.40 -23.36
C LYS A 320 5.82 4.30 -22.33
N ILE A 321 5.57 3.63 -21.20
CA ILE A 321 6.46 3.60 -20.03
C ILE A 321 7.21 2.28 -19.93
N GLU A 322 6.57 1.19 -20.33
CA GLU A 322 7.13 -0.14 -20.36
C GLU A 322 7.12 -0.69 -21.81
N ALA A 323 7.63 0.08 -22.77
CA ALA A 323 7.55 -0.25 -24.21
C ALA A 323 8.13 -1.63 -24.55
N GLU A 324 9.27 -2.01 -23.96
CA GLU A 324 9.88 -3.34 -24.15
C GLU A 324 8.97 -4.46 -23.62
N ARG A 325 8.35 -4.28 -22.44
CA ARG A 325 7.38 -5.23 -21.91
C ARG A 325 6.11 -5.28 -22.74
N TYR A 326 5.74 -4.16 -23.38
CA TYR A 326 4.60 -4.13 -24.28
C TYR A 326 4.86 -4.95 -25.54
N GLN A 327 6.06 -4.84 -26.12
CA GLN A 327 6.49 -5.68 -27.24
C GLN A 327 6.48 -7.16 -26.86
N GLN A 328 7.00 -7.51 -25.67
CA GLN A 328 6.90 -8.88 -25.15
C GLN A 328 5.45 -9.34 -25.01
N TYR A 329 4.57 -8.49 -24.46
CA TYR A 329 3.14 -8.79 -24.35
C TYR A 329 2.48 -9.00 -25.72
N GLN A 330 2.83 -8.20 -26.73
CA GLN A 330 2.32 -8.38 -28.10
C GLN A 330 2.82 -9.68 -28.71
N ALA A 331 4.11 -9.99 -28.57
CA ALA A 331 4.75 -11.19 -29.11
C ALA A 331 4.16 -12.49 -28.51
N THR A 332 3.76 -12.48 -27.24
CA THR A 332 3.15 -13.65 -26.59
C THR A 332 1.63 -13.68 -26.68
N GLY A 333 0.99 -12.69 -27.33
CA GLY A 333 -0.48 -12.53 -27.26
C GLY A 333 -1.00 -12.40 -25.82
N GLY A 334 -0.17 -11.90 -24.91
CA GLY A 334 -0.46 -11.82 -23.47
C GLY A 334 -0.32 -13.14 -22.70
N GLN A 335 0.05 -14.24 -23.35
CA GLN A 335 0.42 -15.49 -22.67
C GLN A 335 1.69 -15.24 -21.85
N ASN A 336 1.76 -15.79 -20.63
CA ASN A 336 2.88 -15.63 -19.69
C ASN A 336 3.13 -14.20 -19.15
N PHE A 337 2.24 -13.23 -19.37
CA PHE A 337 2.36 -11.94 -18.71
C PHE A 337 2.11 -12.06 -17.20
N ALA A 338 3.13 -11.78 -16.39
CA ALA A 338 3.07 -11.83 -14.93
C ALA A 338 1.94 -10.92 -14.40
N GLY A 339 0.92 -11.53 -13.78
CA GLY A 339 -0.31 -10.88 -13.34
C GLY A 339 -1.60 -11.52 -13.88
N ASN A 340 -1.50 -12.54 -14.73
CA ASN A 340 -2.65 -13.20 -15.37
C ASN A 340 -3.22 -14.43 -14.64
N GLU A 341 -2.84 -14.67 -13.37
CA GLU A 341 -3.38 -15.80 -12.61
C GLU A 341 -4.92 -15.74 -12.56
N LEU A 342 -5.55 -16.87 -12.92
CA LEU A 342 -6.99 -16.95 -12.96
C LEU A 342 -7.52 -17.29 -11.57
N ILE A 343 -8.10 -16.29 -10.90
CA ILE A 343 -8.92 -16.55 -9.72
C ILE A 343 -10.13 -17.37 -10.18
N LYS A 344 -10.32 -18.56 -9.61
CA LYS A 344 -11.50 -19.40 -9.89
C LYS A 344 -12.76 -18.66 -9.44
N ASN A 345 -13.81 -18.69 -10.27
CA ASN A 345 -15.10 -18.09 -9.92
C ASN A 345 -15.67 -18.76 -8.65
N PRO A 346 -15.76 -18.06 -7.51
CA PRO A 346 -16.21 -18.64 -6.25
C PRO A 346 -17.72 -18.92 -6.24
N LEU A 347 -18.47 -18.44 -7.24
CA LEU A 347 -19.91 -18.67 -7.39
C LEU A 347 -20.22 -19.92 -8.23
N ARG A 348 -19.25 -20.45 -8.99
CA ARG A 348 -19.46 -21.66 -9.78
C ARG A 348 -19.42 -22.87 -8.84
N ARG A 349 -20.53 -23.62 -8.74
CA ARG A 349 -20.52 -24.92 -8.05
C ARG A 349 -19.49 -25.81 -8.76
N ARG A 350 -18.62 -26.49 -8.00
CA ARG A 350 -17.79 -27.55 -8.57
C ARG A 350 -18.75 -28.57 -9.18
N SER A 351 -18.71 -28.77 -10.49
CA SER A 351 -19.27 -29.98 -11.09
C SER A 351 -18.57 -31.15 -10.38
N LYS A 352 -19.35 -31.98 -9.72
CA LYS A 352 -18.83 -33.22 -9.13
C LYS A 352 -18.39 -34.15 -10.25
#